data_AF-A0AAV1KVQ2-F1
#
_entry.id   AF-A0AAV1KVQ2-F1
#
_cell.length_a   1.000
_cell.length_b   1.000
_cell.length_c   1.000
_cell.angle_alpha   90.00
_cell.angle_beta   90.00
_cell.angle_gamma   90.00
#
_symmetry.space_group_name_H-M   'P 1'
#
loop_
_entity.id
_entity.type
_entity.pdbx_description
1 polymer ?
#
loop_
_entity_poly.entity_id
_entity_poly.type
_entity_poly.pdbx_seq_one_letter_code
_entity_poly.pdbx_strand_id
1 'polypeptide(L)'
;MPTTLNEQQETIRKFRSIANFPTVIGAIDCTHIRVKKVNADGGQLYINRKEFSSINVQVVCDADLKIMDIVTRWRGSVHDSRIFRECRLKQRFEAGAFSGILLGDSGYPCTPYLFTPLLNPTTPQEERYNRSHIRTRNTVERCFGLWKQWFRCLLRGMFGDIETAKKQLLHVLYYTIWPLT
;
A
#
# COMPACT_ATOMS: atom_id res chain seq x y z
N MET A 1 -0.62 -4.61 11.09
CA MET A 1 -1.27 -5.86 10.61
C MET A 1 -1.89 -6.58 11.79
N PRO A 2 -3.08 -7.19 11.66
CA PRO A 2 -3.70 -7.98 12.72
C PRO A 2 -2.78 -9.13 13.14
N THR A 3 -2.54 -9.27 14.44
CA THR A 3 -1.56 -10.20 15.02
C THR A 3 -2.21 -11.44 15.61
N THR A 4 -3.39 -11.30 16.21
CA THR A 4 -4.13 -12.43 16.78
C THR A 4 -5.09 -13.05 15.77
N LEU A 5 -5.46 -14.31 15.95
CA LEU A 5 -6.46 -14.97 15.10
C LEU A 5 -7.81 -14.23 15.14
N ASN A 6 -8.20 -13.71 16.30
CA ASN A 6 -9.45 -12.95 16.45
C ASN A 6 -9.41 -11.64 15.66
N GLU A 7 -8.32 -10.87 15.74
CA GLU A 7 -8.13 -9.65 14.93
C GLU A 7 -8.15 -9.95 13.43
N GLN A 8 -7.52 -11.05 13.02
CA GLN A 8 -7.51 -11.48 11.61
C GLN A 8 -8.92 -11.84 11.15
N GLN A 9 -9.67 -12.62 11.95
CA GLN A 9 -11.06 -12.97 11.63
C GLN A 9 -11.97 -11.76 11.57
N GLU A 10 -11.83 -10.79 12.47
CA GLU A 10 -12.58 -9.54 12.43
C GLU A 10 -12.28 -8.76 11.15
N THR A 11 -11.00 -8.61 10.81
CA THR A 11 -10.56 -7.93 9.59
C THR A 11 -11.14 -8.61 8.34
N ILE A 12 -11.12 -9.95 8.29
CA ILE A 12 -11.72 -10.73 7.20
C ILE A 12 -13.22 -10.47 7.08
N ARG A 13 -13.95 -10.45 8.20
CA ARG A 13 -15.40 -10.17 8.18
C ARG A 13 -15.68 -8.78 7.62
N LYS A 14 -14.92 -7.77 8.03
CA LYS A 14 -15.08 -6.38 7.53
C LYS A 14 -14.76 -6.25 6.05
N PHE A 15 -13.70 -6.88 5.55
CA PHE A 15 -13.45 -6.86 4.11
C PHE A 15 -14.54 -7.61 3.32
N ARG A 16 -15.01 -8.74 3.85
CA ARG A 16 -16.07 -9.53 3.22
C ARG A 16 -17.37 -8.73 3.08
N SER A 17 -17.70 -7.82 4.01
CA SER A 17 -18.89 -6.98 3.89
C SER A 17 -18.82 -5.93 2.77
N ILE A 18 -17.64 -5.64 2.20
CA ILE A 18 -17.49 -4.64 1.13
C ILE A 18 -18.01 -5.18 -0.21
N ALA A 19 -17.49 -6.33 -0.63
CA ALA A 19 -17.82 -6.94 -1.92
C ALA A 19 -17.77 -8.47 -1.92
N ASN A 20 -17.85 -9.11 -0.74
CA ASN A 20 -17.83 -10.56 -0.55
C ASN A 20 -16.56 -11.27 -1.06
N PHE A 21 -15.42 -10.57 -1.10
CA PHE A 21 -14.14 -11.22 -1.37
C PHE A 21 -13.70 -12.00 -0.12
N PRO A 22 -13.38 -13.30 -0.25
CA PRO A 22 -13.05 -14.14 0.89
C PRO A 22 -11.67 -13.80 1.47
N THR A 23 -11.51 -14.06 2.78
CA THR A 23 -10.21 -14.16 3.48
C THR A 23 -9.24 -12.97 3.38
N VAL A 24 -9.68 -11.80 2.92
CA VAL A 24 -8.83 -10.59 2.83
C VAL A 24 -8.50 -10.05 4.22
N ILE A 25 -7.22 -9.80 4.48
CA ILE A 25 -6.73 -9.18 5.72
C ILE A 25 -6.05 -7.83 5.48
N GLY A 26 -5.99 -7.36 4.23
CA GLY A 26 -5.47 -6.05 3.90
C GLY A 26 -5.53 -5.76 2.40
N ALA A 27 -5.67 -4.49 2.06
CA ALA A 27 -5.45 -4.00 0.70
C ALA A 27 -4.10 -3.30 0.64
N ILE A 28 -3.27 -3.64 -0.36
CA ILE A 28 -1.90 -3.15 -0.53
C ILE A 28 -1.78 -2.34 -1.80
N ASP A 29 -1.10 -1.20 -1.71
CA ASP A 29 -0.76 -0.37 -2.86
C ASP A 29 0.42 0.54 -2.52
N CYS A 30 0.99 1.16 -3.55
CA CYS A 30 2.04 2.15 -3.41
C CYS A 30 1.51 3.56 -3.71
N THR A 31 2.11 4.55 -3.06
CA THR A 31 1.84 5.96 -3.33
C THR A 31 3.13 6.75 -3.42
N HIS A 32 3.21 7.62 -4.42
CA HIS A 32 4.36 8.50 -4.61
C HIS A 32 4.20 9.78 -3.82
N ILE A 33 5.13 10.02 -2.89
CA ILE A 33 5.26 11.30 -2.18
C ILE A 33 6.25 12.16 -2.95
N ARG A 34 5.77 13.27 -3.51
CA ARG A 34 6.59 14.18 -4.30
C ARG A 34 7.67 14.81 -3.42
N VAL A 35 8.89 14.87 -3.94
CA VAL A 35 10.02 15.56 -3.31
C VAL A 35 10.63 16.54 -4.30
N LYS A 36 11.45 17.47 -3.80
CA LYS A 36 12.22 18.36 -4.67
C LYS A 36 13.08 17.55 -5.64
N LYS A 37 13.21 18.03 -6.87
CA LYS A 37 14.08 17.40 -7.87
C LYS A 37 15.50 17.28 -7.34
N VAL A 38 16.05 16.09 -7.51
CA VAL A 38 17.38 15.72 -7.05
C VAL A 38 18.33 15.94 -8.22
N ASN A 39 19.13 17.00 -8.16
CA ASN A 39 20.03 17.39 -9.27
C ASN A 39 21.44 16.76 -9.16
N ALA A 40 21.69 15.95 -8.13
CA ALA A 40 22.94 15.23 -7.93
C ALA A 40 22.93 13.86 -8.64
N ASP A 41 24.10 13.24 -8.73
CA ASP A 41 24.27 11.88 -9.25
C ASP A 41 23.30 10.91 -8.56
N GLY A 42 22.58 10.13 -9.38
CA GLY A 42 21.53 9.22 -8.91
C GLY A 42 20.14 9.87 -8.74
N GLY A 43 19.96 11.15 -9.07
CA GLY A 43 18.67 11.83 -9.04
C GLY A 43 17.59 11.19 -9.92
N GLN A 44 17.99 10.60 -11.06
CA GLN A 44 17.12 9.83 -11.96
C GLN A 44 16.41 8.67 -11.24
N LEU A 45 17.03 8.10 -10.20
CA LEU A 45 16.47 6.99 -9.43
C LEU A 45 15.25 7.41 -8.59
N TYR A 46 15.04 8.72 -8.40
CA TYR A 46 13.86 9.24 -7.73
C TYR A 46 12.73 9.58 -8.70
N ILE A 47 12.99 9.62 -10.02
CA ILE A 47 11.98 9.94 -11.02
C ILE A 47 11.07 8.74 -11.22
N ASN A 48 9.77 8.94 -11.04
CA ASN A 48 8.76 7.92 -11.25
C ASN A 48 8.25 7.89 -12.70
N ARG A 49 7.33 6.96 -12.99
CA ARG A 49 6.66 6.83 -14.30
C ARG A 49 5.85 8.06 -14.75
N LYS A 50 5.63 9.04 -13.86
CA LYS A 50 4.94 10.31 -14.13
C LYS A 50 5.92 11.49 -14.20
N GLU A 51 7.20 11.21 -14.39
CA GLU A 51 8.27 12.18 -14.64
C GLU A 51 8.52 13.19 -13.50
N PHE A 52 8.22 12.83 -12.25
CA PHE A 52 8.58 13.65 -11.10
C PHE A 52 9.36 12.88 -10.03
N SER A 53 10.26 13.59 -9.33
CA SER A 53 11.01 13.02 -8.21
C SER A 53 10.10 12.70 -7.02
N SER A 54 10.18 11.47 -6.52
CA SER A 54 9.34 11.00 -5.42
C SER A 54 10.02 9.96 -4.54
N ILE A 55 9.47 9.78 -3.35
CA ILE A 55 9.65 8.59 -2.51
C ILE A 55 8.46 7.67 -2.79
N ASN A 56 8.72 6.41 -3.13
CA ASN A 56 7.68 5.41 -3.29
C ASN A 56 7.36 4.78 -1.92
N VAL A 57 6.10 4.85 -1.52
CA VAL A 57 5.62 4.40 -0.20
C VAL A 57 4.61 3.29 -0.37
N GLN A 58 4.93 2.09 0.08
CA GLN A 58 3.98 0.98 0.14
C GLN A 58 3.17 1.05 1.43
N VAL A 59 1.86 0.84 1.33
CA VAL A 59 0.94 0.85 2.45
C VAL A 59 0.00 -0.35 2.37
N VAL A 60 -0.29 -0.94 3.52
CA VAL A 60 -1.41 -1.84 3.70
C VAL A 60 -2.43 -1.17 4.61
N CYS A 61 -3.70 -1.15 4.20
CA CYS A 61 -4.80 -0.68 5.05
C CYS A 61 -5.83 -1.78 5.30
N ASP A 62 -6.61 -1.61 6.36
CA ASP A 62 -7.78 -2.44 6.64
C ASP A 62 -9.04 -1.92 5.93
N ALA A 63 -10.17 -2.60 6.17
CA ALA A 63 -11.47 -2.24 5.64
C ALA A 63 -12.01 -0.89 6.20
N ASP A 64 -11.52 -0.47 7.37
CA ASP A 64 -11.86 0.78 8.04
C ASP A 64 -10.92 1.94 7.62
N LEU A 65 -10.12 1.74 6.58
CA LEU A 65 -9.15 2.69 6.02
C LEU A 65 -8.00 3.04 6.98
N LYS A 66 -7.71 2.19 7.97
CA LYS A 66 -6.59 2.37 8.90
C LYS A 66 -5.33 1.77 8.30
N ILE A 67 -4.23 2.52 8.38
CA ILE A 67 -2.91 2.04 7.95
C ILE A 67 -2.40 1.00 8.95
N MET A 68 -2.10 -0.19 8.44
CA MET A 68 -1.68 -1.35 9.23
C MET A 68 -0.21 -1.71 9.05
N ASP A 69 0.37 -1.41 7.89
CA ASP A 69 1.77 -1.62 7.54
C ASP A 69 2.19 -0.56 6.54
N ILE A 70 3.45 -0.12 6.62
CA ILE A 70 3.97 0.95 5.77
C ILE A 70 5.47 0.81 5.54
N VAL A 71 5.91 1.06 4.31
CA VAL A 71 7.32 1.02 3.90
C VAL A 71 7.65 2.29 3.13
N THR A 72 8.55 3.12 3.66
CA THR A 72 8.82 4.48 3.17
C THR A 72 10.23 4.72 2.62
N ARG A 73 11.03 3.68 2.46
CA ARG A 73 12.48 3.81 2.19
C ARG A 73 12.86 3.81 0.70
N TRP A 74 11.89 3.81 -0.21
CA TRP A 74 12.14 3.50 -1.62
C TRP A 74 12.16 4.73 -2.51
N ARG A 75 13.06 4.71 -3.49
CA ARG A 75 13.17 5.77 -4.50
C ARG A 75 12.01 5.66 -5.50
N GLY A 76 11.62 6.78 -6.09
CA GLY A 76 10.45 6.87 -6.97
C GLY A 76 10.49 6.01 -8.24
N SER A 77 11.67 5.58 -8.71
CA SER A 77 11.77 4.68 -9.87
C SER A 77 11.54 3.21 -9.53
N VAL A 78 11.46 2.85 -8.25
CA VAL A 78 11.36 1.45 -7.82
C VAL A 78 9.94 0.94 -7.97
N HIS A 79 9.79 -0.19 -8.67
CA HIS A 79 8.51 -0.88 -8.85
C HIS A 79 7.96 -1.45 -7.54
N ASP A 80 6.64 -1.41 -7.41
CA ASP A 80 5.89 -1.84 -6.23
C ASP A 80 6.14 -3.31 -5.87
N SER A 81 6.26 -4.17 -6.88
CA SER A 81 6.64 -5.59 -6.72
C SER A 81 8.01 -5.77 -6.05
N ARG A 82 8.99 -4.90 -6.34
CA ARG A 82 10.30 -4.94 -5.69
C ARG A 82 10.20 -4.53 -4.23
N ILE A 83 9.41 -3.50 -3.93
CA ILE A 83 9.16 -3.06 -2.55
C ILE A 83 8.58 -4.20 -1.72
N PHE A 84 7.56 -4.89 -2.24
CA PHE A 84 6.97 -6.04 -1.58
C PHE A 84 7.96 -7.21 -1.42
N ARG A 85 8.75 -7.50 -2.45
CA ARG A 85 9.75 -8.58 -2.42
C ARG A 85 10.77 -8.41 -1.29
N GLU A 86 11.10 -7.16 -0.95
CA GLU A 86 12.14 -6.82 0.02
C GLU A 86 11.57 -6.29 1.36
N CYS A 87 10.24 -6.30 1.56
CA CYS A 87 9.63 -5.85 2.80
C CYS A 87 9.51 -6.98 3.84
N ARG A 88 9.49 -6.59 5.12
CA ARG A 88 9.30 -7.51 6.25
C ARG A 88 7.94 -8.19 6.19
N LEU A 89 6.93 -7.54 5.62
CA LEU A 89 5.59 -8.07 5.52
C LEU A 89 5.54 -9.38 4.72
N LYS A 90 6.23 -9.44 3.57
CA LYS A 90 6.36 -10.68 2.78
C LYS A 90 6.95 -11.82 3.60
N GLN A 91 8.04 -11.57 4.33
CA GLN A 91 8.67 -12.59 5.18
C GLN A 91 7.71 -13.15 6.23
N ARG A 92 6.85 -12.29 6.79
CA ARG A 92 5.82 -12.73 7.75
C ARG A 92 4.74 -13.60 7.11
N PHE A 93 4.33 -13.29 5.89
CA PHE A 93 3.42 -14.16 5.14
C PHE A 93 4.05 -15.52 4.84
N GLU A 94 5.31 -15.54 4.40
CA GLU A 94 6.04 -16.78 4.12
C GLU A 94 6.29 -17.62 5.38
N ALA A 95 6.44 -16.98 6.54
CA ALA A 95 6.52 -17.65 7.83
C ALA A 95 5.16 -18.10 8.40
N GLY A 96 4.06 -17.94 7.65
CA GLY A 96 2.72 -18.36 8.09
C GLY A 96 2.13 -17.51 9.22
N ALA A 97 2.58 -16.26 9.39
CA ALA A 97 2.08 -15.38 10.45
C ALA A 97 0.60 -14.97 10.28
N PHE A 98 0.03 -15.19 9.10
CA PHE A 98 -1.33 -14.79 8.76
C PHE A 98 -2.10 -15.90 8.05
N SER A 99 -3.40 -16.01 8.33
CA SER A 99 -4.30 -16.97 7.70
C SER A 99 -5.10 -16.39 6.52
N GLY A 100 -4.93 -15.09 6.22
CA GLY A 100 -5.63 -14.40 5.16
C GLY A 100 -4.71 -13.94 4.03
N ILE A 101 -5.29 -13.23 3.07
CA ILE A 101 -4.60 -12.75 1.86
C ILE A 101 -4.62 -11.22 1.76
N LEU A 102 -3.68 -10.67 0.99
CA LEU A 102 -3.69 -9.29 0.55
C LEU A 102 -4.32 -9.15 -0.83
N LEU A 103 -4.97 -8.02 -1.09
CA LEU A 103 -5.35 -7.60 -2.44
C LEU A 103 -4.44 -6.46 -2.93
N GLY A 104 -3.72 -6.69 -4.03
CA GLY A 104 -2.86 -5.71 -4.69
C GLY A 104 -3.32 -5.37 -6.11
N ASP A 105 -2.71 -4.35 -6.71
CA ASP A 105 -2.93 -4.03 -8.13
C ASP A 105 -2.15 -5.01 -9.06
N SER A 106 -2.26 -4.81 -10.38
CA SER A 106 -1.56 -5.65 -11.36
C SER A 106 -0.04 -5.44 -11.40
N GLY A 107 0.50 -4.46 -10.68
CA GLY A 107 1.94 -4.23 -10.55
C GLY A 107 2.63 -5.23 -9.61
N TYR A 108 1.86 -5.97 -8.82
CA TYR A 108 2.35 -7.01 -7.92
C TYR A 108 2.32 -8.41 -8.54
N PRO A 109 3.16 -9.34 -8.07
CA PRO A 109 3.01 -10.75 -8.42
C PRO A 109 1.76 -11.35 -7.77
N CYS A 110 1.08 -12.24 -8.48
CA CYS A 110 0.05 -13.10 -7.88
C CYS A 110 0.71 -14.26 -7.14
N THR A 111 0.43 -14.40 -5.85
CA THR A 111 1.03 -15.41 -4.95
C THR A 111 -0.05 -15.97 -4.02
N PRO A 112 0.19 -17.06 -3.28
CA PRO A 112 -0.81 -17.63 -2.36
C PRO A 112 -1.35 -16.66 -1.30
N TYR A 113 -0.64 -15.58 -1.02
CA TYR A 113 -1.00 -14.58 0.00
C TYR A 113 -1.17 -13.15 -0.55
N LEU A 114 -1.01 -12.95 -1.87
CA LEU A 114 -1.20 -11.64 -2.52
C LEU A 114 -1.90 -11.84 -3.86
N PHE A 115 -3.17 -11.44 -3.93
CA PHE A 115 -4.02 -11.64 -5.09
C PHE A 115 -4.14 -10.35 -5.89
N THR A 116 -4.01 -10.46 -7.20
CA THR A 116 -4.05 -9.36 -8.17
C THR A 116 -5.23 -9.57 -9.13
N PRO A 117 -5.72 -8.52 -9.82
CA PRO A 117 -6.82 -8.66 -10.75
C PRO A 117 -6.39 -9.49 -11.97
N LEU A 118 -7.34 -10.23 -12.56
CA LEU A 118 -7.14 -10.91 -13.83
C LEU A 118 -7.09 -9.87 -14.94
N LEU A 119 -6.05 -9.88 -15.78
CA LEU A 119 -5.87 -8.85 -16.81
C LEU A 119 -6.88 -8.96 -17.95
N ASN A 120 -7.24 -10.19 -18.33
CA ASN A 120 -8.15 -10.48 -19.45
C ASN A 120 -9.25 -11.44 -18.98
N PRO A 121 -10.24 -10.98 -18.19
CA PRO A 121 -11.36 -11.81 -17.79
C PRO A 121 -12.21 -12.15 -19.02
N THR A 122 -12.51 -13.43 -19.22
CA THR A 122 -13.27 -13.99 -20.35
C THR A 122 -14.54 -14.70 -19.91
N THR A 123 -14.61 -15.13 -18.65
CA THR A 123 -15.77 -15.82 -18.08
C THR A 123 -16.52 -14.94 -17.07
N PRO A 124 -17.84 -15.16 -16.86
CA PRO A 124 -18.60 -14.46 -15.82
C PRO A 124 -18.01 -14.61 -14.41
N GLN A 125 -17.33 -15.72 -14.13
CA GLN A 125 -16.66 -16.01 -12.87
C GLN A 125 -15.42 -15.12 -12.68
N GLU A 126 -14.60 -14.96 -13.73
CA GLU A 126 -13.44 -14.07 -13.73
C GLU A 126 -13.87 -12.60 -13.60
N GLU A 127 -14.94 -12.20 -14.28
CA GLU A 127 -15.52 -10.87 -14.12
C GLU A 127 -16.03 -10.64 -12.69
N ARG A 128 -16.69 -11.63 -12.09
CA ARG A 128 -17.17 -11.57 -10.71
C ARG A 128 -16.00 -11.45 -9.73
N TYR A 129 -14.93 -12.21 -9.95
CA TYR A 129 -13.69 -12.09 -9.19
C TYR A 129 -13.13 -10.67 -9.28
N ASN A 130 -12.93 -10.14 -10.49
CA ASN A 130 -12.38 -8.79 -10.69
C ASN A 130 -13.28 -7.71 -10.10
N ARG A 131 -14.60 -7.81 -10.24
CA ARG A 131 -15.55 -6.86 -9.66
C ARG A 131 -15.45 -6.83 -8.14
N SER A 132 -15.35 -7.99 -7.50
CA SER A 132 -15.18 -8.11 -6.06
C SER A 132 -13.80 -7.61 -5.62
N HIS A 133 -12.75 -7.96 -6.36
CA HIS A 133 -11.35 -7.56 -6.12
C HIS A 133 -11.23 -6.03 -6.15
N ILE A 134 -11.66 -5.39 -7.25
CA ILE A 134 -11.57 -3.94 -7.47
C ILE A 134 -12.27 -3.18 -6.33
N ARG A 135 -13.51 -3.58 -6.00
CA ARG A 135 -14.29 -2.91 -4.94
C ARG A 135 -13.66 -3.07 -3.55
N THR A 136 -13.11 -4.24 -3.26
CA THR A 136 -12.49 -4.52 -1.95
C THR A 136 -11.14 -3.80 -1.82
N ARG A 137 -10.31 -3.86 -2.87
CA ARG A 137 -9.00 -3.20 -2.93
C ARG A 137 -9.11 -1.67 -2.87
N ASN A 138 -10.19 -1.07 -3.40
CA ASN A 138 -10.40 0.38 -3.40
C ASN A 138 -10.27 1.06 -2.02
N THR A 139 -10.39 0.29 -0.92
CA THR A 139 -10.05 0.73 0.44
C THR A 139 -8.68 1.39 0.54
N VAL A 140 -7.64 0.87 -0.12
CA VAL A 140 -6.28 1.47 -0.06
C VAL A 140 -6.19 2.81 -0.78
N GLU A 141 -6.92 2.98 -1.89
CA GLU A 141 -6.99 4.25 -2.61
C GLU A 141 -7.73 5.31 -1.78
N ARG A 142 -8.83 4.92 -1.14
CA ARG A 142 -9.58 5.78 -0.20
C ARG A 142 -8.73 6.15 1.01
N CYS A 143 -7.98 5.19 1.55
CA CYS A 143 -7.01 5.42 2.62
C CYS A 143 -5.98 6.48 2.19
N PHE A 144 -5.42 6.39 0.97
CA PHE A 144 -4.52 7.43 0.45
C PHE A 144 -5.18 8.80 0.32
N GLY A 145 -6.45 8.84 -0.10
CA GLY A 145 -7.22 10.08 -0.16
C GLY A 145 -7.32 10.77 1.19
N LEU A 146 -7.74 10.04 2.22
CA LEU A 146 -7.82 10.55 3.60
C LEU A 146 -6.45 10.95 4.15
N TRP A 147 -5.44 10.10 3.94
CA TRP A 147 -4.10 10.36 4.44
C TRP A 147 -3.49 11.64 3.85
N LYS A 148 -3.68 11.88 2.55
CA LYS A 148 -3.25 13.11 1.87
C LYS A 148 -4.10 14.33 2.20
N GLN A 149 -5.34 14.13 2.65
CA GLN A 149 -6.20 15.21 3.14
C GLN A 149 -5.73 15.70 4.51
N TRP A 150 -5.44 14.77 5.43
CA TRP A 150 -4.89 15.08 6.76
C TRP A 150 -3.49 15.69 6.66
N PHE A 151 -2.63 15.11 5.83
CA PHE A 151 -1.26 15.58 5.64
C PHE A 151 -1.09 16.14 4.23
N ARG A 152 -1.49 17.40 4.04
CA ARG A 152 -1.41 18.08 2.73
C ARG A 152 0.00 18.14 2.14
N CYS A 153 1.04 17.98 2.96
CA CYS A 153 2.44 17.85 2.50
C CYS A 153 2.66 16.57 1.65
N LEU A 154 1.92 15.48 1.90
CA LEU A 154 1.96 14.27 1.08
C LEU A 154 1.37 14.49 -0.32
N LEU A 155 0.45 15.45 -0.47
CA LEU A 155 -0.17 15.82 -1.73
C LEU A 155 0.65 16.87 -2.50
N ARG A 156 1.03 17.95 -1.83
CA ARG A 156 1.75 19.09 -2.43
C ARG A 156 3.22 18.79 -2.70
N GLY A 157 3.76 17.82 -1.98
CA GLY A 157 5.18 17.48 -1.96
C GLY A 157 5.86 18.02 -0.71
N MET A 158 6.94 17.34 -0.35
CA MET A 158 7.79 17.68 0.78
C MET A 158 8.86 18.69 0.36
N PHE A 159 9.09 19.67 1.24
CA PHE A 159 10.07 20.73 1.02
C PHE A 159 11.45 20.30 1.50
N GLY A 160 12.49 20.82 0.85
CA GLY A 160 13.89 20.53 1.18
C GLY A 160 14.50 19.44 0.29
N ASP A 161 15.68 18.97 0.67
CA ASP A 161 16.34 17.84 0.03
C ASP A 161 15.67 16.50 0.42
N ILE A 162 16.16 15.39 -0.15
CA ILE A 162 15.62 14.05 0.13
C ILE A 162 15.67 13.71 1.62
N GLU A 163 16.75 14.07 2.31
CA GLU A 163 16.92 13.72 3.72
C GLU A 163 15.94 14.48 4.60
N THR A 164 15.68 15.75 4.28
CA THR A 164 14.63 16.54 4.92
C THR A 164 13.24 15.95 4.64
N ALA A 165 12.97 15.56 3.38
CA ALA A 165 11.71 14.92 3.02
C ALA A 165 11.50 13.59 3.77
N LYS A 166 12.54 12.75 3.89
CA LYS A 166 12.48 11.51 4.68
C LYS A 166 12.17 11.78 6.15
N LYS A 167 12.79 12.80 6.76
CA LYS A 167 12.48 13.21 8.15
C LYS A 167 11.04 13.69 8.29
N GLN A 168 10.55 14.53 7.38
CA GLN A 168 9.15 14.96 7.36
C GLN A 168 8.20 13.78 7.23
N LEU A 169 8.52 12.81 6.36
CA LEU A 169 7.74 11.60 6.21
C LEU A 169 7.72 10.79 7.51
N LEU A 170 8.85 10.60 8.18
CA LEU A 170 8.91 9.92 9.48
C LEU A 170 8.03 10.61 10.54
N HIS A 171 8.01 11.95 10.57
CA HIS A 171 7.10 12.70 11.45
C HIS A 171 5.63 12.43 11.10
N VAL A 172 5.26 12.45 9.82
CA VAL A 172 3.90 12.11 9.39
C VAL A 172 3.53 10.68 9.80
N LEU A 173 4.44 9.72 9.65
CA LEU A 173 4.24 8.33 10.06
C LEU A 173 4.00 8.21 11.56
N TYR A 174 4.75 8.96 12.37
CA TYR A 174 4.57 8.98 13.82
C TYR A 174 3.12 9.32 14.19
N TYR A 175 2.56 10.39 13.61
CA TYR A 175 1.16 10.79 13.84
C TYR A 175 0.12 9.91 13.12
N THR A 176 0.54 9.11 12.14
CA THR A 176 -0.37 8.22 11.40
C THR A 176 -0.56 6.88 12.12
N ILE A 177 0.53 6.34 12.69
CA ILE A 177 0.56 4.99 13.30
C ILE A 177 0.34 5.06 14.80
N TRP A 178 0.78 6.14 15.45
CA TRP A 178 0.52 6.37 16.86
C TRP A 178 -0.71 7.28 16.97
N PRO A 179 -1.89 6.74 17.34
CA PRO A 179 -2.99 7.62 17.69
C PRO A 179 -2.51 8.47 18.87
N LEU A 180 -2.66 9.79 18.74
CA LEU A 180 -2.67 10.65 19.92
C LEU A 180 -3.73 10.08 20.85
N THR A 181 -3.27 9.58 22.00
CA THR A 181 -4.08 9.06 23.11
C THR A 181 -5.18 10.04 23.50
#